data_AF-A0A8S8XSB0-F1
#
_entry.id   AF-A0A8S8XSB0-F1
#
_cell.length_a   1.000
_cell.length_b   1.000
_cell.length_c   1.000
_cell.angle_alpha   90.00
_cell.angle_beta   90.00
_cell.angle_gamma   90.00
#
_symmetry.space_group_name_H-M   'P 1'
#
loop_
_entity.id
_entity.type
_entity.pdbx_description
1 polymer ?
#
loop_
_entity_poly.entity_id
_entity_poly.type
_entity_poly.pdbx_seq_one_letter_code
_entity_poly.pdbx_strand_id
1 'polypeptide(L)'
;MEDWRDYLEPDGDSLMRIKKRGGMLVDAVIVSDSEHVGKSNDRSLEQLTNAASLPGVVGEAWGMADFHQGYGFPIGGVVATDIENGGVISPGGVGFDINCGVRLCSIDLGLEDLVHLTRKKSGSGSKEFGNRLKARIPAGESGKGGFKLSPHELDDILAGGAKGAAEIGIGHDDDLSRMEMRGNLDGDASSISEIAKRRGLSALGSIGRGNHFLEIQVVDEIIDERAARAFGLEEGRLTAMIHTGSRGLGYQVCSEHVKELEGRYRHHGNVWESEDWGISISDPQLASAPFFSREGESYFEAMRSAGNYAFANRNCVTQSLRGALKAHMGTEVDVDVIYDVCHNIARVEEHVVHGSNCNCCVHRKGATRSFGGDSDELSEEFGGIGQPVLVPGDMGTSSFVMSGPKKGTNQAFGSSCHGAGRAMSRTQAREEIDGAKVKRELSEKGIAIYETHEKYLSEEAPDAYKDIDDVIRLTDRAGLARPVARLRPLIVIKG
;
A
#
# COMPACT_ATOMS: atom_id res chain seq x y z
N MET A 1 -5.83 31.89 2.93
CA MET A 1 -5.07 30.66 2.74
C MET A 1 -4.28 30.86 1.46
N GLU A 2 -2.97 30.65 1.47
CA GLU A 2 -2.20 30.66 0.23
C GLU A 2 -2.69 29.50 -0.65
N ASP A 3 -2.92 29.74 -1.94
CA ASP A 3 -3.15 28.64 -2.88
C ASP A 3 -1.77 28.11 -3.31
N TRP A 4 -1.41 26.93 -2.81
CA TRP A 4 -0.11 26.32 -3.10
C TRP A 4 0.12 26.04 -4.59
N ARG A 5 -0.95 26.05 -5.41
CA ARG A 5 -0.84 25.95 -6.87
C ARG A 5 -0.10 27.14 -7.49
N ASP A 6 -0.20 28.32 -6.89
CA ASP A 6 0.48 29.53 -7.39
C ASP A 6 2.01 29.45 -7.26
N TYR A 7 2.51 28.48 -6.48
CA TYR A 7 3.94 28.30 -6.20
C TYR A 7 4.53 27.05 -6.85
N LEU A 8 3.74 26.36 -7.66
CA LEU A 8 4.14 25.14 -8.33
C LEU A 8 4.90 25.48 -9.62
N GLU A 9 6.17 25.11 -9.67
CA GLU A 9 7.05 25.33 -10.82
C GLU A 9 7.38 24.00 -11.50
N PRO A 10 7.38 23.90 -12.85
CA PRO A 10 7.88 22.71 -13.54
C PRO A 10 9.35 22.43 -13.21
N ASP A 11 9.71 21.16 -13.01
CA ASP A 11 11.06 20.69 -12.72
C ASP A 11 11.43 19.53 -13.67
N GLY A 12 11.41 19.82 -14.97
CA GLY A 12 11.52 18.81 -16.03
C GLY A 12 10.15 18.33 -16.54
N ASP A 13 10.12 17.18 -17.21
CA ASP A 13 8.96 16.72 -17.98
C ASP A 13 7.91 15.94 -17.16
N SER A 14 8.28 15.49 -15.95
CA SER A 14 7.44 14.63 -15.11
C SER A 14 7.50 14.97 -13.62
N LEU A 15 8.10 16.12 -13.29
CA LEU A 15 8.19 16.61 -11.92
C LEU A 15 7.76 18.08 -11.88
N MET A 16 7.18 18.45 -10.75
CA MET A 16 6.91 19.82 -10.37
C MET A 16 7.43 20.05 -8.96
N ARG A 17 7.78 21.29 -8.64
CA ARG A 17 8.43 21.64 -7.38
C ARG A 17 7.77 22.85 -6.75
N ILE A 18 7.62 22.79 -5.42
CA ILE A 18 7.40 23.96 -4.58
C ILE A 18 8.67 24.17 -3.78
N LYS A 19 9.39 25.25 -4.09
CA LYS A 19 10.62 25.61 -3.37
C LYS A 19 10.30 25.93 -1.92
N LYS A 20 11.22 25.53 -1.03
CA LYS A 20 11.20 25.81 0.40
C LYS A 20 10.81 27.26 0.66
N ARG A 21 9.72 27.44 1.40
CA ARG A 21 9.18 28.75 1.77
C ARG A 21 8.33 28.67 3.04
N GLY A 22 8.12 29.82 3.68
CA GLY A 22 7.33 29.88 4.91
C GLY A 22 7.93 28.99 5.99
N GLY A 23 7.11 28.09 6.55
CA GLY A 23 7.54 27.11 7.55
C GLY A 23 8.24 25.86 7.00
N MET A 24 8.30 25.68 5.67
CA MET A 24 8.96 24.51 5.08
C MET A 24 10.45 24.50 5.41
N LEU A 25 10.97 23.32 5.75
CA LEU A 25 12.38 23.08 6.02
C LEU A 25 13.12 22.50 4.81
N VAL A 26 12.38 21.85 3.89
CA VAL A 26 12.86 21.29 2.62
C VAL A 26 11.94 21.70 1.47
N ASP A 27 12.37 21.45 0.23
CA ASP A 27 11.49 21.56 -0.95
C ASP A 27 10.44 20.45 -0.96
N ALA A 28 9.33 20.69 -1.66
CA ALA A 28 8.36 19.65 -2.00
C ALA A 28 8.44 19.34 -3.51
N VAL A 29 8.57 18.06 -3.85
CA VAL A 29 8.64 17.56 -5.24
C VAL A 29 7.43 16.68 -5.52
N ILE A 30 6.76 16.93 -6.63
CA ILE A 30 5.53 16.26 -7.04
C ILE A 30 5.78 15.57 -8.38
N VAL A 31 5.48 14.29 -8.46
CA VAL A 31 5.54 13.51 -9.71
C VAL A 31 4.29 13.84 -10.53
N SER A 32 4.40 14.83 -11.40
CA SER A 32 3.28 15.34 -12.19
C SER A 32 3.76 16.15 -13.39
N ASP A 33 2.89 16.30 -14.38
CA ASP A 33 3.00 17.26 -15.48
C ASP A 33 1.82 18.24 -15.47
N SER A 34 1.76 19.17 -16.44
CA SER A 34 0.71 20.18 -16.54
C SER A 34 -0.69 19.62 -16.85
N GLU A 35 -0.79 18.39 -17.35
CA GLU A 35 -2.07 17.73 -17.64
C GLU A 35 -2.57 16.92 -16.44
N HIS A 36 -1.65 16.48 -15.58
CA HIS A 36 -1.96 15.69 -14.39
C HIS A 36 -2.19 16.53 -13.13
N VAL A 37 -1.45 17.63 -12.98
CA VAL A 37 -1.57 18.54 -11.82
C VAL A 37 -2.85 19.35 -11.97
N GLY A 38 -3.89 18.96 -11.24
CA GLY A 38 -5.25 19.51 -11.40
C GLY A 38 -6.34 18.46 -11.37
N LYS A 39 -5.99 17.18 -11.52
CA LYS A 39 -6.95 16.06 -11.33
C LYS A 39 -7.38 15.86 -9.86
N SER A 40 -6.70 16.50 -8.91
CA SER A 40 -7.07 16.51 -7.48
C SER A 40 -7.32 17.95 -7.01
N ASN A 41 -8.59 18.33 -6.87
CA ASN A 41 -8.97 19.62 -6.28
C ASN A 41 -9.18 19.49 -4.77
N ASP A 42 -8.10 19.18 -4.05
CA ASP A 42 -8.14 18.86 -2.62
C ASP A 42 -6.97 19.53 -1.84
N ARG A 43 -6.82 19.20 -0.55
CA ARG A 43 -5.76 19.75 0.32
C ARG A 43 -4.40 19.04 0.21
N SER A 44 -4.19 18.16 -0.78
CA SER A 44 -2.97 17.34 -0.87
C SER A 44 -1.67 18.15 -0.96
N LEU A 45 -1.65 19.24 -1.74
CA LEU A 45 -0.49 20.13 -1.84
C LEU A 45 -0.18 20.81 -0.51
N GLU A 46 -1.22 21.31 0.18
CA GLU A 46 -1.08 21.90 1.50
C GLU A 46 -0.50 20.89 2.50
N GLN A 47 -1.03 19.66 2.50
CA GLN A 47 -0.55 18.58 3.35
C GLN A 47 0.92 18.22 3.08
N LEU A 48 1.33 18.17 1.81
CA LEU A 48 2.73 17.92 1.45
C LEU A 48 3.66 19.03 1.94
N THR A 49 3.25 20.29 1.78
CA THR A 49 4.02 21.45 2.26
C THR A 49 4.08 21.53 3.79
N ASN A 50 3.00 21.15 4.48
CA ASN A 50 2.99 21.03 5.92
C ASN A 50 3.92 19.90 6.38
N ALA A 51 3.93 18.75 5.70
CA ALA A 51 4.86 17.66 5.99
C ALA A 51 6.33 18.06 5.75
N ALA A 52 6.60 18.92 4.75
CA ALA A 52 7.90 19.51 4.50
C ALA A 52 8.40 20.48 5.60
N SER A 53 7.56 20.81 6.60
CA SER A 53 7.95 21.61 7.78
C SER A 53 8.31 20.79 9.02
N LEU A 54 8.23 19.46 8.95
CA LEU A 54 8.46 18.60 10.12
C LEU A 54 9.90 18.67 10.64
N PRO A 55 10.12 18.66 11.97
CA PRO A 55 11.47 18.68 12.53
C PRO A 55 12.33 17.51 12.03
N GLY A 56 13.57 17.84 11.69
CA GLY A 56 14.55 16.88 11.17
C GLY A 56 14.23 16.31 9.80
N VAL A 57 13.25 16.86 9.05
CA VAL A 57 13.02 16.47 7.66
C VAL A 57 14.26 16.76 6.79
N VAL A 58 14.61 15.83 5.91
CA VAL A 58 15.82 15.89 5.06
C VAL A 58 15.50 15.59 3.60
N GLY A 59 16.36 16.03 2.69
CA GLY A 59 16.17 15.90 1.24
C GLY A 59 14.98 16.71 0.76
N GLU A 60 13.93 16.05 0.26
CA GLU A 60 12.70 16.66 -0.24
C GLU A 60 11.46 15.88 0.27
N ALA A 61 10.34 16.58 0.41
CA ALA A 61 9.04 15.94 0.63
C ALA A 61 8.44 15.55 -0.73
N TRP A 62 8.11 14.28 -0.93
CA TRP A 62 7.66 13.75 -2.21
C TRP A 62 6.15 13.49 -2.24
N GLY A 63 5.49 13.98 -3.29
CA GLY A 63 4.14 13.55 -3.69
C GLY A 63 4.23 12.70 -4.96
N MET A 64 3.88 11.42 -4.86
CA MET A 64 3.85 10.48 -5.98
C MET A 64 2.73 10.83 -6.97
N ALA A 65 2.72 10.25 -8.18
CA ALA A 65 1.74 10.61 -9.20
C ALA A 65 0.28 10.32 -8.76
N ASP A 66 0.08 9.36 -7.87
CA ASP A 66 -1.21 9.01 -7.28
C ASP A 66 -1.60 9.85 -6.06
N PHE A 67 -0.83 10.89 -5.71
CA PHE A 67 -1.04 11.61 -4.46
C PHE A 67 -2.39 12.34 -4.36
N HIS A 68 -2.99 12.32 -3.18
CA HIS A 68 -4.28 12.96 -2.91
C HIS A 68 -4.45 13.18 -1.41
N GLN A 69 -5.49 13.92 -1.02
CA GLN A 69 -5.70 14.31 0.37
C GLN A 69 -5.82 13.10 1.30
N GLY A 70 -5.06 13.14 2.40
CA GLY A 70 -5.08 12.18 3.49
C GLY A 70 -5.37 12.83 4.85
N TYR A 71 -4.85 12.21 5.90
CA TYR A 71 -4.85 12.71 7.29
C TYR A 71 -3.47 13.24 7.66
N GLY A 72 -3.30 14.56 7.81
CA GLY A 72 -2.02 15.22 8.05
C GLY A 72 -1.09 15.21 6.83
N PHE A 73 -0.65 14.02 6.43
CA PHE A 73 0.11 13.77 5.20
C PHE A 73 -0.82 13.39 4.04
N PRO A 74 -0.47 13.75 2.80
CA PRO A 74 -1.16 13.25 1.63
C PRO A 74 -0.95 11.73 1.52
N ILE A 75 -1.95 11.02 1.00
CA ILE A 75 -1.72 9.68 0.43
C ILE A 75 -0.91 9.89 -0.85
N GLY A 76 0.01 8.98 -1.20
CA GLY A 76 1.06 9.24 -2.18
C GLY A 76 2.25 10.02 -1.60
N GLY A 77 2.32 10.20 -0.29
CA GLY A 77 3.37 10.99 0.37
C GLY A 77 4.58 10.16 0.77
N VAL A 78 5.78 10.69 0.54
CA VAL A 78 7.05 10.18 1.11
C VAL A 78 7.83 11.30 1.77
N VAL A 79 8.17 11.13 3.04
CA VAL A 79 8.95 12.10 3.83
C VAL A 79 9.95 11.37 4.70
N ALA A 80 11.22 11.76 4.64
CA ALA A 80 12.28 11.21 5.46
C ALA A 80 12.71 12.22 6.54
N THR A 81 12.84 11.75 7.78
CA THR A 81 13.36 12.53 8.90
C THR A 81 14.64 11.89 9.44
N ASP A 82 15.68 12.68 9.71
CA ASP A 82 16.95 12.19 10.24
C ASP A 82 16.82 11.92 11.74
N ILE A 83 16.79 10.64 12.14
CA ILE A 83 16.52 10.25 13.53
C ILE A 83 17.64 10.68 14.48
N GLU A 84 18.86 10.88 13.97
CA GLU A 84 20.01 11.28 14.77
C GLU A 84 20.05 12.80 14.99
N ASN A 85 19.38 13.57 14.12
CA ASN A 85 19.37 15.03 14.15
C ASN A 85 17.97 15.62 14.42
N GLY A 86 17.26 15.05 15.39
CA GLY A 86 15.98 15.58 15.86
C GLY A 86 14.78 15.23 14.99
N GLY A 87 14.92 14.22 14.13
CA GLY A 87 13.85 13.68 13.31
C GLY A 87 12.69 13.11 14.12
N VAL A 88 11.51 13.26 13.56
CA VAL A 88 10.26 12.84 14.19
C VAL A 88 9.66 11.61 13.52
N ILE A 89 8.82 10.89 14.24
CA ILE A 89 7.90 9.89 13.67
C ILE A 89 6.45 10.39 13.82
N SER A 90 5.64 10.23 12.76
CA SER A 90 4.22 10.59 12.76
C SER A 90 3.35 9.43 12.31
N PRO A 91 2.37 8.99 13.11
CA PRO A 91 1.37 8.02 12.66
C PRO A 91 0.56 8.52 11.45
N GLY A 92 0.35 9.83 11.35
CA GLY A 92 -0.31 10.45 10.20
C GLY A 92 0.49 10.27 8.90
N GLY A 93 1.81 10.14 8.98
CA GLY A 93 2.72 9.88 7.86
C GLY A 93 2.83 8.41 7.45
N VAL A 94 2.30 7.49 8.26
CA VAL A 94 2.17 6.07 7.93
C VAL A 94 0.77 5.76 7.43
N GLY A 95 -0.25 6.30 8.11
CA GLY A 95 -1.66 6.04 7.83
C GLY A 95 -2.28 4.99 8.77
N PHE A 96 -3.61 5.01 8.82
CA PHE A 96 -4.38 4.20 9.78
C PHE A 96 -4.30 2.70 9.49
N ASP A 97 -4.31 2.29 8.22
CA ASP A 97 -4.10 0.89 7.88
C ASP A 97 -2.60 0.62 7.69
N ILE A 98 -1.94 0.39 8.82
CA ILE A 98 -0.50 0.10 8.91
C ILE A 98 -0.21 -1.16 8.08
N ASN A 99 0.83 -1.08 7.23
CA ASN A 99 1.19 -2.11 6.27
C ASN A 99 -0.02 -2.58 5.43
N CYS A 100 -0.95 -1.68 5.09
CA CYS A 100 -1.70 -1.87 3.86
C CYS A 100 -0.69 -2.04 2.73
N GLY A 101 -0.93 -3.04 1.88
CA GLY A 101 0.05 -3.48 0.91
C GLY A 101 -0.55 -4.45 -0.08
N VAL A 102 0.27 -4.83 -1.03
CA VAL A 102 -0.12 -5.65 -2.17
C VAL A 102 0.79 -6.86 -2.24
N ARG A 103 0.19 -8.03 -2.41
CA ARG A 103 0.88 -9.25 -2.79
C ARG A 103 0.42 -9.66 -4.18
N LEU A 104 1.35 -10.01 -5.05
CA LEU A 104 1.05 -10.62 -6.34
C LEU A 104 1.51 -12.08 -6.29
N CYS A 105 0.63 -12.99 -6.71
CA CYS A 105 0.96 -14.39 -6.91
C CYS A 105 0.82 -14.77 -8.38
N SER A 106 1.73 -15.60 -8.87
CA SER A 106 1.59 -16.33 -10.12
C SER A 106 0.75 -17.57 -9.88
N ILE A 107 -0.16 -17.90 -10.79
CA ILE A 107 -0.94 -19.14 -10.74
C ILE A 107 -0.46 -19.98 -11.92
N ASP A 108 -0.21 -21.27 -11.70
CA ASP A 108 0.10 -22.22 -12.79
C ASP A 108 -1.14 -22.59 -13.62
N LEU A 109 -1.78 -21.56 -14.19
CA LEU A 109 -2.95 -21.61 -15.06
C LEU A 109 -2.89 -20.44 -16.05
N GLY A 110 -3.40 -20.64 -17.27
CA GLY A 110 -3.49 -19.61 -18.31
C GLY A 110 -4.92 -19.12 -18.58
N LEU A 111 -5.07 -18.19 -19.53
CA LEU A 111 -6.38 -17.74 -20.02
C LEU A 111 -7.27 -18.89 -20.53
N GLU A 112 -6.67 -19.91 -21.13
CA GLU A 112 -7.37 -21.11 -21.58
C GLU A 112 -8.01 -21.90 -20.43
N ASP A 113 -7.37 -21.87 -19.25
CA ASP A 113 -7.88 -22.50 -18.03
C ASP A 113 -8.98 -21.68 -17.34
N LEU A 114 -9.15 -20.41 -17.71
CA LEU A 114 -10.23 -19.56 -17.18
C LEU A 114 -11.59 -20.21 -17.44
N VAL A 115 -11.74 -20.95 -18.55
CA VAL A 115 -12.97 -21.71 -18.83
C VAL A 115 -13.23 -22.76 -17.75
N HIS A 116 -12.21 -23.36 -17.14
CA HIS A 116 -12.36 -24.34 -16.06
C HIS A 116 -12.69 -23.69 -14.72
N LEU A 117 -12.18 -22.48 -14.47
CA LEU A 117 -12.57 -21.66 -13.32
C LEU A 117 -14.03 -21.17 -13.44
N THR A 118 -14.48 -20.89 -14.65
CA THR A 118 -15.79 -20.27 -14.91
C THR A 118 -16.87 -21.27 -15.37
N ARG A 119 -16.49 -22.49 -15.78
CA ARG A 119 -17.40 -23.55 -16.25
C ARG A 119 -18.39 -23.93 -15.16
N LYS A 120 -19.65 -24.03 -15.57
CA LYS A 120 -20.72 -24.50 -14.71
C LYS A 120 -20.95 -25.99 -14.82
N LYS A 121 -21.13 -26.65 -13.67
CA LYS A 121 -22.09 -27.75 -13.64
C LYS A 121 -23.50 -27.14 -13.79
N SER A 122 -23.94 -26.94 -15.03
CA SER A 122 -25.24 -26.39 -15.50
C SER A 122 -25.54 -24.87 -15.29
N GLY A 123 -25.36 -24.05 -16.34
CA GLY A 123 -26.13 -22.81 -16.67
C GLY A 123 -25.72 -21.43 -16.10
N SER A 124 -24.99 -20.58 -16.88
CA SER A 124 -24.43 -19.17 -16.71
C SER A 124 -23.03 -18.92 -16.06
N GLY A 125 -21.95 -19.31 -16.75
CA GLY A 125 -20.57 -19.48 -16.26
C GLY A 125 -19.67 -18.26 -16.04
N SER A 126 -19.73 -17.71 -14.84
CA SER A 126 -18.63 -16.95 -14.21
C SER A 126 -18.77 -17.04 -12.69
N LYS A 127 -20.02 -17.12 -12.23
CA LYS A 127 -20.47 -17.07 -10.84
C LYS A 127 -19.91 -18.13 -9.87
N GLU A 128 -19.37 -19.28 -10.29
CA GLU A 128 -19.05 -20.35 -9.33
C GLU A 128 -17.71 -20.16 -8.59
N PHE A 129 -16.59 -20.00 -9.30
CA PHE A 129 -15.28 -19.86 -8.64
C PHE A 129 -15.18 -18.57 -7.82
N GLY A 130 -15.62 -17.43 -8.35
CA GLY A 130 -15.64 -16.19 -7.58
C GLY A 130 -16.55 -16.26 -6.33
N ASN A 131 -17.67 -16.99 -6.38
CA ASN A 131 -18.48 -17.25 -5.17
C ASN A 131 -17.75 -18.16 -4.17
N ARG A 132 -17.02 -19.18 -4.65
CA ARG A 132 -16.20 -20.06 -3.79
C ARG A 132 -15.06 -19.29 -3.13
N LEU A 133 -14.39 -18.42 -3.88
CA LEU A 133 -13.37 -17.53 -3.34
C LEU A 133 -13.99 -16.59 -2.30
N LYS A 134 -15.10 -15.90 -2.62
CA LYS A 134 -15.82 -15.04 -1.66
C LYS A 134 -16.26 -15.79 -0.39
N ALA A 135 -16.65 -17.06 -0.51
CA ALA A 135 -17.06 -17.87 0.63
C ALA A 135 -15.88 -18.33 1.51
N ARG A 136 -14.68 -18.46 0.94
CA ARG A 136 -13.47 -18.94 1.63
C ARG A 136 -12.52 -17.83 2.07
N ILE A 137 -12.63 -16.66 1.44
CA ILE A 137 -11.82 -15.49 1.70
C ILE A 137 -12.78 -14.39 2.16
N PRO A 138 -12.99 -14.25 3.47
CA PRO A 138 -13.92 -13.28 4.01
C PRO A 138 -13.56 -11.86 3.58
N ALA A 139 -14.56 -11.13 3.13
CA ALA A 139 -14.49 -9.71 2.84
C ALA A 139 -15.48 -8.96 3.75
N GLY A 140 -15.20 -7.69 4.05
CA GLY A 140 -16.06 -6.83 4.85
C GLY A 140 -15.57 -6.47 6.26
N GLU A 141 -16.42 -5.76 7.00
CA GLU A 141 -16.13 -5.22 8.34
C GLU A 141 -16.03 -6.28 9.42
N SER A 142 -16.78 -7.37 9.30
CA SER A 142 -16.99 -8.28 10.43
C SER A 142 -15.80 -9.19 10.72
N GLY A 143 -14.86 -9.37 9.78
CA GLY A 143 -13.73 -10.32 9.88
C GLY A 143 -14.15 -11.80 10.01
N LYS A 144 -15.44 -12.07 10.24
CA LYS A 144 -15.99 -13.40 10.51
C LYS A 144 -15.72 -14.32 9.33
N GLY A 145 -15.10 -15.46 9.62
CA GLY A 145 -14.74 -16.49 8.65
C GLY A 145 -13.23 -16.62 8.39
N GLY A 146 -12.42 -15.76 9.00
CA GLY A 146 -10.96 -15.86 8.97
C GLY A 146 -10.42 -17.03 9.81
N PHE A 147 -9.10 -17.12 9.92
CA PHE A 147 -8.43 -18.12 10.75
C PHE A 147 -8.75 -17.87 12.24
N LYS A 148 -9.04 -18.95 12.97
CA LYS A 148 -9.26 -18.89 14.41
C LYS A 148 -7.91 -19.02 15.10
N LEU A 149 -7.53 -17.97 15.83
CA LEU A 149 -6.29 -17.94 16.60
C LEU A 149 -6.60 -18.01 18.09
N SER A 150 -5.73 -18.68 18.82
CA SER A 150 -5.52 -18.45 20.25
C SER A 150 -4.77 -17.12 20.47
N PRO A 151 -4.85 -16.54 21.68
CA PRO A 151 -4.06 -15.35 22.02
C PRO A 151 -2.55 -15.55 21.83
N HIS A 152 -2.01 -16.74 22.11
CA HIS A 152 -0.59 -17.05 21.93
C HIS A 152 -0.18 -17.02 20.46
N GLU A 153 -0.96 -17.67 19.59
CA GLU A 153 -0.69 -17.66 18.14
C GLU A 153 -0.76 -16.24 17.57
N LEU A 154 -1.64 -15.38 18.10
CA LEU A 154 -1.65 -13.97 17.72
C LEU A 154 -0.36 -13.26 18.17
N ASP A 155 0.12 -13.50 19.39
CA ASP A 155 1.36 -12.90 19.88
C ASP A 155 2.57 -13.37 19.05
N ASP A 156 2.62 -14.64 18.66
CA ASP A 156 3.65 -15.18 17.75
C ASP A 156 3.62 -14.46 16.39
N ILE A 157 2.43 -14.19 15.85
CA ILE A 157 2.25 -13.42 14.61
C ILE A 157 2.65 -11.97 14.78
N LEU A 158 2.32 -11.33 15.91
CA LEU A 158 2.70 -9.93 16.15
C LEU A 158 4.22 -9.78 16.26
N ALA A 159 4.91 -10.77 16.84
CA ALA A 159 6.36 -10.78 16.96
C ALA A 159 7.07 -11.16 15.65
N GLY A 160 6.61 -12.22 14.97
CA GLY A 160 7.31 -12.85 13.84
C GLY A 160 6.68 -12.62 12.45
N GLY A 161 5.57 -11.90 12.35
CA GLY A 161 4.91 -11.59 11.10
C GLY A 161 4.48 -12.82 10.30
N ALA A 162 4.75 -12.82 8.99
CA ALA A 162 4.43 -13.94 8.11
C ALA A 162 5.16 -15.24 8.49
N LYS A 163 6.36 -15.14 9.06
CA LYS A 163 7.10 -16.29 9.59
C LYS A 163 6.37 -16.91 10.78
N GLY A 164 5.90 -16.08 11.72
CA GLY A 164 5.08 -16.55 12.83
C GLY A 164 3.80 -17.26 12.37
N ALA A 165 3.16 -16.76 11.31
CA ALA A 165 2.01 -17.44 10.69
C ALA A 165 2.39 -18.79 10.05
N ALA A 166 3.53 -18.88 9.36
CA ALA A 166 4.01 -20.11 8.75
C ALA A 166 4.37 -21.18 9.80
N GLU A 167 5.01 -20.78 10.91
CA GLU A 167 5.39 -21.67 12.02
C GLU A 167 4.17 -22.34 12.70
N ILE A 168 3.00 -21.68 12.71
CA ILE A 168 1.74 -22.26 13.19
C ILE A 168 0.93 -22.98 12.09
N GLY A 169 1.53 -23.19 10.92
CA GLY A 169 0.97 -23.96 9.81
C GLY A 169 0.11 -23.18 8.82
N ILE A 170 0.25 -21.84 8.76
CA ILE A 170 -0.50 -20.98 7.84
C ILE A 170 0.43 -20.27 6.85
N GLY A 171 0.46 -20.78 5.61
CA GLY A 171 1.34 -20.29 4.54
C GLY A 171 2.60 -21.15 4.41
N HIS A 172 3.48 -20.81 3.47
CA HIS A 172 4.70 -21.58 3.18
C HIS A 172 5.94 -20.74 3.50
N ASP A 173 7.00 -21.37 4.03
CA ASP A 173 8.26 -20.69 4.35
C ASP A 173 8.96 -20.12 3.11
N ASP A 174 8.83 -20.80 1.96
CA ASP A 174 9.42 -20.37 0.69
C ASP A 174 8.88 -19.01 0.23
N ASP A 175 7.64 -18.66 0.61
CA ASP A 175 7.02 -17.37 0.28
C ASP A 175 7.78 -16.20 0.91
N LEU A 176 8.44 -16.40 2.07
CA LEU A 176 9.07 -15.33 2.85
C LEU A 176 10.20 -14.64 2.08
N SER A 177 10.94 -15.37 1.25
CA SER A 177 12.03 -14.80 0.44
C SER A 177 11.57 -13.73 -0.56
N ARG A 178 10.28 -13.76 -0.92
CA ARG A 178 9.62 -12.85 -1.86
C ARG A 178 8.71 -11.84 -1.17
N MET A 179 8.95 -11.59 0.10
CA MET A 179 8.26 -10.54 0.85
C MET A 179 9.24 -9.43 1.22
N GLU A 180 8.76 -8.19 1.20
CA GLU A 180 9.50 -7.08 1.79
C GLU A 180 9.84 -7.39 3.26
N MET A 181 11.11 -7.17 3.64
CA MET A 181 11.67 -7.53 4.95
C MET A 181 11.45 -9.01 5.33
N ARG A 182 11.29 -9.88 4.33
CA ARG A 182 10.94 -11.29 4.51
C ARG A 182 9.68 -11.50 5.35
N GLY A 183 8.77 -10.53 5.30
CA GLY A 183 7.50 -10.55 6.02
C GLY A 183 7.60 -10.40 7.53
N ASN A 184 8.74 -9.89 8.04
CA ASN A 184 8.96 -9.66 9.46
C ASN A 184 9.61 -8.29 9.72
N LEU A 185 9.01 -7.52 10.62
CA LEU A 185 9.44 -6.21 11.09
C LEU A 185 10.09 -6.26 12.48
N ASP A 186 10.33 -7.44 13.04
CA ASP A 186 10.82 -7.66 14.40
C ASP A 186 9.97 -6.91 15.43
N GLY A 187 8.70 -7.31 15.51
CA GLY A 187 7.70 -6.73 16.40
C GLY A 187 7.78 -7.27 17.82
N ASP A 188 7.10 -6.59 18.74
CA ASP A 188 6.80 -7.07 20.08
C ASP A 188 5.29 -7.03 20.33
N ALA A 189 4.69 -8.17 20.66
CA ALA A 189 3.27 -8.28 20.97
C ALA A 189 2.86 -7.49 22.24
N SER A 190 3.81 -7.17 23.12
CA SER A 190 3.56 -6.38 24.34
C SER A 190 3.21 -4.92 24.05
N SER A 191 3.64 -4.41 22.89
CA SER A 191 3.35 -3.04 22.42
C SER A 191 1.90 -2.85 21.92
N ILE A 192 1.15 -3.94 21.74
CA ILE A 192 -0.20 -3.89 21.17
C ILE A 192 -1.25 -3.94 22.29
N SER A 193 -2.16 -2.95 22.30
CA SER A 193 -3.24 -2.88 23.27
C SER A 193 -4.22 -4.07 23.15
N GLU A 194 -4.82 -4.46 24.27
CA GLU A 194 -5.84 -5.53 24.32
C GLU A 194 -7.04 -5.26 23.39
N ILE A 195 -7.36 -3.99 23.15
CA ILE A 195 -8.43 -3.58 22.23
C ILE A 195 -8.00 -3.91 20.79
N ALA A 196 -6.77 -3.55 20.41
CA ALA A 196 -6.23 -3.86 19.10
C ALA A 196 -6.08 -5.38 18.87
N LYS A 197 -5.58 -6.13 19.87
CA LYS A 197 -5.49 -7.61 19.82
C LYS A 197 -6.85 -8.25 19.61
N ARG A 198 -7.88 -7.81 20.35
CA ARG A 198 -9.25 -8.32 20.19
C ARG A 198 -9.80 -8.12 18.78
N ARG A 199 -9.50 -6.98 18.15
CA ARG A 199 -9.88 -6.72 16.75
C ARG A 199 -9.11 -7.61 15.78
N GLY A 200 -7.84 -7.91 16.06
CA GLY A 200 -7.01 -8.81 15.27
C GLY A 200 -7.43 -10.28 15.33
N LEU A 201 -7.80 -10.79 16.51
CA LEU A 201 -8.18 -12.20 16.71
C LEU A 201 -9.31 -12.68 15.77
N SER A 202 -10.23 -11.79 15.41
CA SER A 202 -11.38 -12.14 14.55
C SER A 202 -11.20 -11.77 13.08
N ALA A 203 -10.06 -11.22 12.66
CA ALA A 203 -9.91 -10.61 11.33
C ALA A 203 -8.81 -11.22 10.46
N LEU A 204 -7.97 -12.11 10.99
CA LEU A 204 -6.83 -12.68 10.25
C LEU A 204 -7.32 -13.57 9.10
N GLY A 205 -6.73 -13.40 7.92
CA GLY A 205 -7.14 -14.07 6.68
C GLY A 205 -8.36 -13.45 6.01
N SER A 206 -8.59 -12.14 6.21
CA SER A 206 -9.69 -11.40 5.57
C SER A 206 -9.17 -10.24 4.71
N ILE A 207 -9.89 -9.94 3.63
CA ILE A 207 -9.57 -8.81 2.73
C ILE A 207 -9.94 -7.48 3.39
N GLY A 208 -11.16 -7.37 3.88
CA GLY A 208 -11.68 -6.12 4.44
C GLY A 208 -12.56 -5.31 3.51
N ARG A 209 -12.49 -3.98 3.65
CA ARG A 209 -13.35 -2.98 2.99
C ARG A 209 -12.51 -1.88 2.34
N GLY A 210 -13.18 -0.97 1.62
CA GLY A 210 -12.56 0.19 1.00
C GLY A 210 -11.89 -0.20 -0.31
N ASN A 211 -10.63 0.23 -0.48
CA ASN A 211 -9.85 -0.12 -1.66
C ASN A 211 -9.28 -1.55 -1.62
N HIS A 212 -9.53 -2.33 -0.56
CA HIS A 212 -9.05 -3.71 -0.48
C HIS A 212 -9.81 -4.64 -1.43
N PHE A 213 -9.08 -5.61 -1.99
CA PHE A 213 -9.63 -6.63 -2.88
C PHE A 213 -8.73 -7.87 -2.99
N LEU A 214 -9.28 -8.92 -3.58
CA LEU A 214 -8.51 -9.96 -4.26
C LEU A 214 -8.95 -9.97 -5.71
N GLU A 215 -7.99 -9.89 -6.62
CA GLU A 215 -8.26 -9.88 -8.05
C GLU A 215 -7.53 -11.02 -8.76
N ILE A 216 -8.25 -11.83 -9.53
CA ILE A 216 -7.65 -12.73 -10.51
C ILE A 216 -7.48 -11.93 -11.79
N GLN A 217 -6.25 -11.89 -12.27
CA GLN A 217 -5.83 -11.11 -13.43
C GLN A 217 -5.16 -12.03 -14.45
N VAL A 218 -4.94 -11.50 -15.64
CA VAL A 218 -4.04 -12.08 -16.63
C VAL A 218 -2.90 -11.12 -16.90
N VAL A 219 -1.69 -11.65 -17.10
CA VAL A 219 -0.58 -10.91 -17.71
C VAL A 219 -0.95 -10.61 -19.17
N ASP A 220 -1.34 -9.37 -19.42
CA ASP A 220 -1.89 -8.93 -20.71
C ASP A 220 -0.77 -8.50 -21.69
N GLU A 221 0.31 -7.94 -21.15
CA GLU A 221 1.46 -7.45 -21.92
C GLU A 221 2.74 -7.51 -21.08
N ILE A 222 3.85 -7.97 -21.68
CA ILE A 222 5.19 -7.87 -21.12
C ILE A 222 5.96 -6.69 -21.76
N ILE A 223 6.47 -5.80 -20.90
CA ILE A 223 7.14 -4.56 -21.28
C ILE A 223 8.67 -4.70 -21.12
N ASP A 224 9.14 -5.30 -20.03
CA ASP A 224 10.55 -5.65 -19.79
C ASP A 224 10.69 -7.17 -19.65
N GLU A 225 11.02 -7.85 -20.76
CA GLU A 225 11.14 -9.31 -20.79
C GLU A 225 12.15 -9.87 -19.77
N ARG A 226 13.25 -9.15 -19.51
CA ARG A 226 14.29 -9.64 -18.61
C ARG A 226 13.78 -9.61 -17.17
N ALA A 227 13.14 -8.51 -16.78
CA ALA A 227 12.54 -8.39 -15.46
C ALA A 227 11.35 -9.35 -15.29
N ALA A 228 10.50 -9.47 -16.31
CA ALA A 228 9.36 -10.39 -16.28
C ALA A 228 9.78 -11.85 -16.06
N ARG A 229 10.80 -12.33 -16.78
CA ARG A 229 11.36 -13.67 -16.57
C ARG A 229 11.91 -13.86 -15.15
N ALA A 230 12.62 -12.86 -14.62
CA ALA A 230 13.14 -12.92 -13.24
C ALA A 230 12.01 -12.96 -12.20
N PHE A 231 10.89 -12.29 -12.47
CA PHE A 231 9.72 -12.25 -11.60
C PHE A 231 8.77 -13.44 -11.78
N GLY A 232 9.02 -14.33 -12.76
CA GLY A 232 8.13 -15.46 -13.06
C GLY A 232 6.82 -15.04 -13.76
N LEU A 233 6.87 -13.96 -14.55
CA LEU A 233 5.74 -13.43 -15.31
C LEU A 233 5.86 -13.82 -16.79
N GLU A 234 4.74 -14.30 -17.34
CA GLU A 234 4.62 -14.72 -18.74
C GLU A 234 3.26 -14.27 -19.28
N GLU A 235 3.21 -13.80 -20.53
CA GLU A 235 1.94 -13.38 -21.16
C GLU A 235 0.90 -14.50 -21.15
N GLY A 236 -0.35 -14.15 -20.86
CA GLY A 236 -1.46 -15.09 -20.78
C GLY A 236 -1.54 -15.89 -19.47
N ARG A 237 -0.53 -15.81 -18.60
CA ARG A 237 -0.56 -16.46 -17.28
C ARG A 237 -1.53 -15.75 -16.34
N LEU A 238 -2.26 -16.53 -15.55
CA LEU A 238 -3.14 -16.00 -14.52
C LEU A 238 -2.33 -15.60 -13.28
N THR A 239 -2.73 -14.50 -12.67
CA THR A 239 -2.16 -14.01 -11.42
C THR A 239 -3.27 -13.70 -10.42
N ALA A 240 -2.90 -13.65 -9.14
CA ALA A 240 -3.78 -13.17 -8.08
C ALA A 240 -3.12 -11.98 -7.37
N MET A 241 -3.78 -10.82 -7.42
CA MET A 241 -3.38 -9.64 -6.67
C MET A 241 -4.22 -9.54 -5.40
N ILE A 242 -3.56 -9.54 -4.25
CA ILE A 242 -4.17 -9.45 -2.92
C ILE A 242 -3.81 -8.09 -2.33
N HIS A 243 -4.79 -7.20 -2.21
CA HIS A 243 -4.65 -5.89 -1.58
C HIS A 243 -5.39 -5.87 -0.24
N THR A 244 -4.62 -5.90 0.85
CA THR A 244 -5.13 -5.79 2.21
C THR A 244 -4.02 -5.35 3.17
N GLY A 245 -4.39 -5.07 4.42
CA GLY A 245 -3.48 -4.57 5.46
C GLY A 245 -3.69 -5.21 6.82
N SER A 246 -3.41 -4.42 7.85
CA SER A 246 -3.47 -4.80 9.28
C SER A 246 -4.89 -4.86 9.85
N ARG A 247 -5.89 -4.59 9.02
CA ARG A 247 -7.32 -4.67 9.38
C ARG A 247 -7.65 -3.75 10.55
N GLY A 248 -8.56 -4.18 11.43
CA GLY A 248 -8.93 -3.40 12.60
C GLY A 248 -7.81 -3.23 13.63
N LEU A 249 -6.77 -4.07 13.58
CA LEU A 249 -5.67 -4.02 14.55
C LEU A 249 -4.80 -2.78 14.33
N GLY A 250 -4.24 -2.59 13.14
CA GLY A 250 -3.40 -1.40 12.88
C GLY A 250 -4.20 -0.11 12.87
N TYR A 251 -5.48 -0.13 12.46
CA TYR A 251 -6.36 1.02 12.63
C TYR A 251 -6.44 1.45 14.10
N GLN A 252 -6.58 0.49 15.01
CA GLN A 252 -6.68 0.76 16.45
C GLN A 252 -5.36 1.32 16.99
N VAL A 253 -4.23 0.70 16.63
CA VAL A 253 -2.88 1.17 16.99
C VAL A 253 -2.67 2.61 16.54
N CYS A 254 -2.92 2.91 15.26
CA CYS A 254 -2.76 4.27 14.74
C CYS A 254 -3.69 5.25 15.45
N SER A 255 -4.95 4.88 15.70
CA SER A 255 -5.92 5.76 16.38
C SER A 255 -5.50 6.09 17.82
N GLU A 256 -4.96 5.11 18.55
CA GLU A 256 -4.49 5.28 19.93
C GLU A 256 -3.30 6.22 19.98
N HIS A 257 -2.29 6.00 19.13
CA HIS A 257 -1.10 6.86 19.10
C HIS A 257 -1.36 8.24 18.51
N VAL A 258 -2.21 8.39 17.48
CA VAL A 258 -2.64 9.71 16.99
C VAL A 258 -3.27 10.51 18.12
N LYS A 259 -4.22 9.91 18.85
CA LYS A 259 -4.91 10.58 19.96
C LYS A 259 -3.96 10.98 21.09
N GLU A 260 -3.01 10.10 21.43
CA GLU A 260 -1.99 10.38 22.43
C GLU A 260 -1.12 11.57 22.01
N LEU A 261 -0.59 11.54 20.78
CA LEU A 261 0.28 12.59 20.26
C LEU A 261 -0.45 13.92 20.10
N GLU A 262 -1.66 13.94 19.54
CA GLU A 262 -2.48 15.15 19.43
C GLU A 262 -2.73 15.81 20.80
N GLY A 263 -2.90 15.00 21.85
CA GLY A 263 -3.04 15.47 23.22
C GLY A 263 -1.79 16.16 23.80
N ARG A 264 -0.63 16.00 23.17
CA ARG A 264 0.65 16.66 23.54
C ARG A 264 0.86 18.02 22.89
N TYR A 265 -0.02 18.40 21.96
CA TYR A 265 0.04 19.68 21.27
C TYR A 265 -1.07 20.61 21.76
N ARG A 266 -0.75 21.89 21.97
CA ARG A 266 -1.70 22.95 22.31
C ARG A 266 -1.76 23.97 21.19
N HIS A 267 -2.96 24.46 20.88
CA HIS A 267 -3.15 25.47 19.86
C HIS A 267 -2.74 26.86 20.35
N HIS A 268 -1.70 27.42 19.74
CA HIS A 268 -1.09 28.71 20.10
C HIS A 268 -1.02 29.60 18.84
N GLY A 269 -1.93 30.57 18.75
CA GLY A 269 -2.02 31.44 17.57
C GLY A 269 -2.50 30.69 16.32
N ASN A 270 -1.60 30.46 15.36
CA ASN A 270 -1.86 29.76 14.10
C ASN A 270 -1.13 28.41 14.01
N VAL A 271 -0.51 27.95 15.10
CA VAL A 271 0.27 26.71 15.15
C VAL A 271 -0.15 25.87 16.35
N TRP A 272 0.26 24.61 16.33
CA TRP A 272 0.11 23.66 17.41
C TRP A 272 1.48 23.37 17.98
N GLU A 273 1.67 23.60 19.29
CA GLU A 273 2.98 23.52 19.92
C GLU A 273 2.99 22.47 21.02
N SER A 274 4.07 21.70 21.07
CA SER A 274 4.39 20.82 22.19
C SER A 274 5.53 21.46 22.99
N GLU A 275 5.21 21.96 24.19
CA GLU A 275 6.20 22.55 25.10
C GLU A 275 7.26 21.52 25.53
N ASP A 276 6.86 20.25 25.69
CA ASP A 276 7.73 19.16 26.13
C ASP A 276 8.84 18.85 25.11
N TRP A 277 8.54 19.00 23.80
CA TRP A 277 9.46 18.68 22.72
C TRP A 277 10.01 19.90 21.98
N GLY A 278 9.46 21.09 22.22
CA GLY A 278 9.80 22.30 21.46
C GLY A 278 9.45 22.18 19.97
N ILE A 279 8.41 21.40 19.64
CA ILE A 279 7.96 21.18 18.26
C ILE A 279 6.71 22.01 17.99
N SER A 280 6.68 22.68 16.84
CA SER A 280 5.52 23.40 16.33
C SER A 280 5.08 22.79 14.99
N ILE A 281 3.78 22.52 14.83
CA ILE A 281 3.17 21.99 13.60
C ILE A 281 2.02 22.89 13.14
N SER A 282 1.77 22.92 11.82
CA SER A 282 0.74 23.79 11.22
C SER A 282 -0.67 23.18 11.25
N ASP A 283 -0.80 21.87 11.38
CA ASP A 283 -2.06 21.14 11.39
C ASP A 283 -1.99 20.07 12.50
N PRO A 284 -3.00 19.92 13.37
CA PRO A 284 -2.95 18.93 14.45
C PRO A 284 -2.86 17.50 13.91
N GLN A 285 -3.32 17.25 12.67
CA GLN A 285 -3.21 15.94 12.03
C GLN A 285 -1.76 15.55 11.68
N LEU A 286 -0.81 16.49 11.79
CA LEU A 286 0.64 16.23 11.70
C LEU A 286 1.29 15.89 13.04
N ALA A 287 0.49 15.58 14.07
CA ALA A 287 1.00 15.17 15.37
C ALA A 287 2.11 14.11 15.21
N SER A 288 3.26 14.42 15.79
CA SER A 288 4.50 13.66 15.68
C SER A 288 5.25 13.75 16.99
N ALA A 289 6.21 12.85 17.21
CA ALA A 289 7.11 12.89 18.35
C ALA A 289 8.56 12.72 17.88
N PRO A 290 9.55 13.26 18.60
CA PRO A 290 10.96 12.91 18.35
C PRO A 290 11.12 11.39 18.31
N PHE A 291 11.88 10.86 17.35
CA PHE A 291 11.95 9.42 17.11
C PHE A 291 12.33 8.61 18.36
N PHE A 292 13.33 9.08 19.12
CA PHE A 292 13.82 8.46 20.36
C PHE A 292 13.10 8.94 21.63
N SER A 293 11.96 9.64 21.52
CA SER A 293 11.12 9.88 22.68
C SER A 293 10.35 8.61 23.06
N ARG A 294 9.85 8.55 24.30
CA ARG A 294 9.00 7.44 24.76
C ARG A 294 7.81 7.21 23.82
N GLU A 295 7.14 8.28 23.40
CA GLU A 295 6.00 8.21 22.49
C GLU A 295 6.39 7.79 21.07
N GLY A 296 7.55 8.25 20.58
CA GLY A 296 8.09 7.89 19.26
C GLY A 296 8.44 6.40 19.18
N GLU A 297 9.22 5.90 20.13
CA GLU A 297 9.63 4.50 20.21
C GLU A 297 8.42 3.57 20.43
N SER A 298 7.50 3.97 21.31
CA SER A 298 6.27 3.21 21.57
C SER A 298 5.41 3.06 20.31
N TYR A 299 5.22 4.14 19.55
CA TYR A 299 4.50 4.05 18.27
C TYR A 299 5.25 3.18 17.26
N PHE A 300 6.57 3.37 17.12
CA PHE A 300 7.36 2.61 16.15
C PHE A 300 7.32 1.11 16.42
N GLU A 301 7.40 0.69 17.69
CA GLU A 301 7.26 -0.72 18.08
C GLU A 301 5.86 -1.28 17.81
N ALA A 302 4.80 -0.55 18.20
CA ALA A 302 3.43 -0.96 17.91
C ALA A 302 3.13 -1.03 16.41
N MET A 303 3.71 -0.11 15.62
CA MET A 303 3.61 -0.11 14.16
C MET A 303 4.31 -1.33 13.55
N ARG A 304 5.49 -1.72 14.04
CA ARG A 304 6.18 -2.95 13.59
C ARG A 304 5.33 -4.19 13.83
N SER A 305 4.75 -4.33 15.01
CA SER A 305 3.85 -5.44 15.36
C SER A 305 2.55 -5.45 14.54
N ALA A 306 1.95 -4.28 14.30
CA ALA A 306 0.79 -4.16 13.41
C ALA A 306 1.14 -4.48 11.95
N GLY A 307 2.34 -4.11 11.52
CA GLY A 307 2.87 -4.43 10.20
C GLY A 307 3.08 -5.94 10.03
N ASN A 308 3.61 -6.61 11.04
CA ASN A 308 3.74 -8.06 11.09
C ASN A 308 2.39 -8.77 10.92
N TYR A 309 1.36 -8.30 11.62
CA TYR A 309 0.00 -8.81 11.44
C TYR A 309 -0.50 -8.68 9.99
N ALA A 310 -0.20 -7.58 9.30
CA ALA A 310 -0.62 -7.40 7.90
C ALA A 310 0.09 -8.36 6.94
N PHE A 311 1.40 -8.60 7.11
CA PHE A 311 2.13 -9.60 6.34
C PHE A 311 1.55 -11.00 6.55
N ALA A 312 1.29 -11.37 7.80
CA ALA A 312 0.61 -12.61 8.14
C ALA A 312 -0.79 -12.69 7.51
N ASN A 313 -1.55 -11.59 7.51
CA ASN A 313 -2.88 -11.55 6.90
C ASN A 313 -2.83 -11.83 5.39
N ARG A 314 -1.89 -11.23 4.64
CA ARG A 314 -1.70 -11.53 3.21
C ARG A 314 -1.26 -12.98 2.98
N ASN A 315 -0.44 -13.53 3.87
CA ASN A 315 -0.06 -14.95 3.83
C ASN A 315 -1.28 -15.88 4.03
N CYS A 316 -2.12 -15.57 5.00
CA CYS A 316 -3.36 -16.29 5.28
C CYS A 316 -4.33 -16.25 4.09
N VAL A 317 -4.50 -15.09 3.46
CA VAL A 317 -5.34 -14.94 2.26
C VAL A 317 -4.77 -15.75 1.08
N THR A 318 -3.45 -15.78 0.93
CA THR A 318 -2.77 -16.62 -0.07
C THR A 318 -3.04 -18.11 0.17
N GLN A 319 -2.98 -18.55 1.42
CA GLN A 319 -3.30 -19.94 1.78
C GLN A 319 -4.77 -20.29 1.50
N SER A 320 -5.69 -19.38 1.77
CA SER A 320 -7.11 -19.55 1.43
C SER A 320 -7.34 -19.61 -0.08
N LEU A 321 -6.58 -18.84 -0.87
CA LEU A 321 -6.59 -18.90 -2.34
C LEU A 321 -6.12 -20.27 -2.85
N ARG A 322 -4.96 -20.75 -2.38
CA ARG A 322 -4.43 -22.10 -2.69
C ARG A 322 -5.48 -23.18 -2.41
N GLY A 323 -6.07 -23.14 -1.22
CA GLY A 323 -7.12 -24.07 -0.82
C GLY A 323 -8.38 -23.98 -1.70
N ALA A 324 -8.78 -22.76 -2.11
CA ALA A 324 -9.93 -22.53 -2.98
C ALA A 324 -9.69 -23.07 -4.41
N LEU A 325 -8.52 -22.83 -4.98
CA LEU A 325 -8.11 -23.38 -6.27
C LEU A 325 -8.11 -24.91 -6.23
N LYS A 326 -7.44 -25.52 -5.24
CA LYS A 326 -7.40 -26.97 -5.06
C LYS A 326 -8.80 -27.59 -5.00
N ALA A 327 -9.70 -26.99 -4.23
CA ALA A 327 -11.05 -27.51 -4.09
C ALA A 327 -11.93 -27.30 -5.34
N HIS A 328 -11.62 -26.30 -6.16
CA HIS A 328 -12.35 -26.05 -7.41
C HIS A 328 -11.85 -26.95 -8.54
N MET A 329 -10.53 -27.08 -8.68
CA MET A 329 -9.89 -27.86 -9.73
C MET A 329 -9.87 -29.37 -9.41
N GLY A 330 -9.97 -29.75 -8.14
CA GLY A 330 -9.89 -31.13 -7.68
C GLY A 330 -8.47 -31.70 -7.65
N THR A 331 -7.47 -30.89 -8.00
CA THR A 331 -6.04 -31.18 -7.94
C THR A 331 -5.30 -29.98 -7.34
N GLU A 332 -4.08 -30.20 -6.83
CA GLU A 332 -3.16 -29.10 -6.50
C GLU A 332 -2.94 -28.20 -7.72
N VAL A 333 -2.88 -26.89 -7.48
CA VAL A 333 -2.51 -25.86 -8.45
C VAL A 333 -1.44 -25.03 -7.78
N ASP A 334 -0.28 -24.91 -8.44
CA ASP A 334 0.83 -24.15 -7.90
C ASP A 334 0.51 -22.65 -7.91
N VAL A 335 0.74 -22.02 -6.76
CA VAL A 335 0.56 -20.58 -6.55
C VAL A 335 1.80 -20.05 -5.87
N ASP A 336 2.63 -19.36 -6.65
CA ASP A 336 3.91 -18.81 -6.19
C ASP A 336 3.76 -17.33 -5.92
N VAL A 337 4.24 -16.86 -4.77
CA VAL A 337 4.34 -15.41 -4.53
C VAL A 337 5.36 -14.85 -5.51
N ILE A 338 5.02 -13.76 -6.20
CA ILE A 338 5.96 -12.99 -7.04
C ILE A 338 6.64 -11.96 -6.14
N TYR A 339 5.84 -11.15 -5.46
CA TYR A 339 6.32 -10.23 -4.44
C TYR A 339 5.20 -9.81 -3.49
N ASP A 340 5.57 -9.38 -2.29
CA ASP A 340 4.68 -8.76 -1.30
C ASP A 340 5.32 -7.47 -0.78
N VAL A 341 4.63 -6.34 -0.95
CA VAL A 341 5.17 -5.03 -0.62
C VAL A 341 4.14 -4.17 0.11
N CYS A 342 4.61 -3.41 1.10
CA CYS A 342 3.78 -2.47 1.83
C CYS A 342 3.70 -1.10 1.13
N HIS A 343 2.68 -0.31 1.47
CA HIS A 343 2.60 1.09 1.05
C HIS A 343 2.17 2.08 2.13
N ASN A 344 1.98 1.60 3.36
CA ASN A 344 1.71 2.42 4.56
C ASN A 344 2.67 1.98 5.66
N ILE A 345 3.87 2.56 5.74
CA ILE A 345 4.87 2.17 6.73
C ILE A 345 5.81 3.34 7.05
N ALA A 346 6.43 3.31 8.23
CA ALA A 346 7.66 4.05 8.49
C ALA A 346 8.82 3.06 8.66
N ARG A 347 9.97 3.34 8.04
CA ARG A 347 11.16 2.49 8.14
C ARG A 347 12.39 3.33 8.41
N VAL A 348 13.26 2.83 9.29
CA VAL A 348 14.62 3.37 9.43
C VAL A 348 15.45 2.77 8.30
N GLU A 349 15.97 3.63 7.44
CA GLU A 349 16.74 3.25 6.26
C GLU A 349 17.97 4.15 6.12
N GLU A 350 19.07 3.58 5.65
CA GLU A 350 20.28 4.33 5.33
C GLU A 350 20.16 4.97 3.94
N HIS A 351 20.28 6.29 3.89
CA HIS A 351 20.28 7.07 2.65
C HIS A 351 21.44 8.06 2.61
N VAL A 352 21.86 8.46 1.41
CA VAL A 352 22.83 9.55 1.24
C VAL A 352 22.07 10.83 0.93
N VAL A 353 22.06 11.77 1.88
CA VAL A 353 21.35 13.04 1.76
C VAL A 353 22.35 14.19 1.77
N HIS A 354 22.31 15.02 0.71
CA HIS A 354 23.28 16.10 0.48
C HIS A 354 24.76 15.68 0.59
N GLY A 355 25.07 14.43 0.19
CA GLY A 355 26.43 13.88 0.20
C GLY A 355 26.88 13.25 1.52
N SER A 356 25.99 13.19 2.53
CA SER A 356 26.26 12.59 3.84
C SER A 356 25.34 11.41 4.10
N ASN A 357 25.80 10.39 4.82
CA ASN A 357 24.94 9.29 5.26
C ASN A 357 23.93 9.82 6.29
N CYS A 358 22.68 9.36 6.17
CA CYS A 358 21.56 9.64 7.08
C CYS A 358 20.88 8.33 7.43
N ASN A 359 20.69 8.09 8.73
CA ASN A 359 19.74 7.11 9.24
C ASN A 359 18.37 7.77 9.28
N CYS A 360 17.59 7.60 8.22
CA CYS A 360 16.35 8.34 8.07
C CYS A 360 15.14 7.46 8.42
N CYS A 361 14.20 7.99 9.19
CA CYS A 361 12.86 7.44 9.32
C CYS A 361 12.03 7.86 8.10
N VAL A 362 11.95 6.98 7.10
CA VAL A 362 11.20 7.18 5.85
C VAL A 362 9.76 6.81 6.07
N HIS A 363 8.88 7.81 6.07
CA HIS A 363 7.43 7.67 6.12
C HIS A 363 6.91 7.50 4.70
N ARG A 364 6.19 6.41 4.46
CA ARG A 364 5.48 6.14 3.20
C ARG A 364 4.01 5.94 3.49
N LYS A 365 3.15 6.76 2.88
CA LYS A 365 1.69 6.63 3.00
C LYS A 365 1.07 6.64 1.62
N GLY A 366 0.53 5.52 1.20
CA GLY A 366 0.22 5.26 -0.20
C GLY A 366 1.45 5.43 -1.09
N ALA A 367 2.61 4.94 -0.66
CA ALA A 367 3.81 4.93 -1.47
C ALA A 367 4.61 3.66 -1.16
N THR A 368 5.23 3.08 -2.18
CA THR A 368 5.85 1.77 -2.09
C THR A 368 7.37 1.88 -2.17
N ARG A 369 8.09 1.00 -1.49
CA ARG A 369 9.55 0.90 -1.62
C ARG A 369 9.94 0.43 -3.04
N SER A 370 11.02 0.97 -3.58
CA SER A 370 11.51 0.79 -4.95
C SER A 370 13.03 0.75 -4.97
N PHE A 371 13.61 -0.27 -4.33
CA PHE A 371 15.05 -0.40 -4.19
C PHE A 371 15.75 -0.85 -5.47
N GLY A 372 17.00 -0.42 -5.58
CA GLY A 372 17.91 -0.76 -6.68
C GLY A 372 18.23 -2.25 -6.71
N GLY A 373 18.49 -2.79 -7.90
CA GLY A 373 18.90 -4.20 -8.07
C GLY A 373 20.23 -4.58 -7.42
N ASP A 374 20.98 -3.61 -6.90
CA ASP A 374 22.22 -3.77 -6.14
C ASP A 374 22.00 -3.65 -4.62
N SER A 375 20.76 -3.60 -4.15
CA SER A 375 20.44 -3.57 -2.72
C SER A 375 20.60 -4.96 -2.08
N ASP A 376 21.33 -5.00 -0.96
CA ASP A 376 21.55 -6.21 -0.15
C ASP A 376 20.27 -6.71 0.57
N GLU A 377 19.20 -5.89 0.60
CA GLU A 377 17.90 -6.30 1.15
C GLU A 377 17.08 -7.18 0.19
N LEU A 378 17.44 -7.22 -1.09
CA LEU A 378 16.73 -8.00 -2.09
C LEU A 378 17.25 -9.44 -2.12
N SER A 379 16.36 -10.40 -2.41
CA SER A 379 16.78 -11.76 -2.73
C SER A 379 17.58 -11.79 -4.03
N GLU A 380 18.46 -12.79 -4.17
CA GLU A 380 19.37 -12.93 -5.33
C GLU A 380 18.63 -12.92 -6.68
N GLU A 381 17.39 -13.40 -6.71
CA GLU A 381 16.56 -13.44 -7.92
C GLU A 381 16.20 -12.04 -8.48
N PHE A 382 16.17 -11.01 -7.62
CA PHE A 382 15.93 -9.62 -8.03
C PHE A 382 17.24 -8.84 -8.28
N GLY A 383 18.39 -9.51 -8.08
CA GLY A 383 19.73 -8.95 -8.27
C GLY A 383 19.97 -8.44 -9.69
N GLY A 384 20.38 -7.18 -9.81
CA GLY A 384 20.61 -6.49 -11.08
C GLY A 384 19.35 -6.19 -11.90
N ILE A 385 18.16 -6.49 -11.36
CA ILE A 385 16.85 -6.18 -11.97
C ILE A 385 16.21 -4.98 -11.25
N GLY A 386 16.18 -5.01 -9.92
CA GLY A 386 15.49 -4.03 -9.08
C GLY A 386 14.26 -4.62 -8.39
N GLN A 387 13.91 -4.07 -7.23
CA GLN A 387 12.79 -4.55 -6.42
C GLN A 387 11.47 -4.54 -7.22
N PRO A 388 10.65 -5.60 -7.19
CA PRO A 388 9.30 -5.53 -7.74
C PRO A 388 8.46 -4.45 -7.03
N VAL A 389 7.78 -3.62 -7.82
CA VAL A 389 6.86 -2.58 -7.35
C VAL A 389 5.48 -2.93 -7.92
N LEU A 390 4.52 -3.19 -7.04
CA LEU A 390 3.17 -3.63 -7.42
C LEU A 390 2.22 -2.44 -7.38
N VAL A 391 1.65 -2.09 -8.53
CA VAL A 391 0.78 -0.92 -8.69
C VAL A 391 -0.63 -1.38 -9.06
N PRO A 392 -1.51 -1.64 -8.08
CA PRO A 392 -2.92 -1.91 -8.33
C PRO A 392 -3.61 -0.75 -9.06
N GLY A 393 -4.39 -1.09 -10.09
CA GLY A 393 -5.38 -0.19 -10.65
C GLY A 393 -6.63 -0.09 -9.77
N ASP A 394 -7.78 0.11 -10.41
CA ASP A 394 -9.10 -0.04 -9.80
C ASP A 394 -9.79 -1.31 -10.32
N MET A 395 -11.02 -1.57 -9.86
CA MET A 395 -11.76 -2.80 -10.22
C MET A 395 -12.14 -2.94 -11.72
N GLY A 396 -11.82 -1.96 -12.55
CA GLY A 396 -12.10 -1.94 -13.98
C GLY A 396 -10.96 -1.53 -14.88
N THR A 397 -9.79 -1.22 -14.33
CA THR A 397 -8.60 -0.80 -15.07
C THR A 397 -7.43 -1.77 -14.85
N SER A 398 -6.36 -1.59 -15.61
CA SER A 398 -5.18 -2.44 -15.49
C SER A 398 -4.42 -2.20 -14.19
N SER A 399 -3.82 -3.26 -13.66
CA SER A 399 -2.72 -3.14 -12.69
C SER A 399 -1.39 -3.27 -13.40
N PHE A 400 -0.31 -2.85 -12.76
CA PHE A 400 1.04 -2.96 -13.30
C PHE A 400 2.00 -3.61 -12.32
N VAL A 401 2.94 -4.37 -12.87
CA VAL A 401 4.18 -4.73 -12.20
C VAL A 401 5.26 -3.81 -12.75
N MET A 402 5.94 -3.12 -11.85
CA MET A 402 7.11 -2.30 -12.13
C MET A 402 8.33 -2.88 -11.40
N SER A 403 9.50 -2.34 -11.69
CA SER A 403 10.75 -2.70 -11.03
C SER A 403 11.49 -1.43 -10.64
N GLY A 404 12.11 -1.42 -9.46
CA GLY A 404 12.99 -0.35 -9.06
C GLY A 404 14.17 -0.14 -10.02
N PRO A 405 15.03 0.85 -9.73
CA PRO A 405 16.22 1.08 -10.52
C PRO A 405 17.07 -0.19 -10.64
N LYS A 406 17.82 -0.34 -11.74
CA LYS A 406 18.75 -1.47 -11.87
C LYS A 406 19.94 -1.36 -10.90
N LYS A 407 20.27 -0.12 -10.51
CA LYS A 407 21.39 0.21 -9.63
C LYS A 407 21.10 1.50 -8.87
N GLY A 408 21.52 1.56 -7.61
CA GLY A 408 21.42 2.72 -6.75
C GLY A 408 20.01 2.99 -6.26
N THR A 409 19.92 3.88 -5.28
CA THR A 409 18.67 4.39 -4.73
C THR A 409 18.13 5.53 -5.61
N ASN A 410 16.83 5.52 -5.92
CA ASN A 410 16.20 6.64 -6.61
C ASN A 410 16.13 7.89 -5.71
N GLN A 411 15.86 9.04 -6.32
CA GLN A 411 15.80 10.34 -5.65
C GLN A 411 14.71 10.50 -4.59
N ALA A 412 13.70 9.61 -4.56
CA ALA A 412 12.61 9.65 -3.60
C ALA A 412 12.81 8.66 -2.45
N PHE A 413 14.03 8.58 -1.91
CA PHE A 413 14.42 7.65 -0.84
C PHE A 413 14.09 6.19 -1.19
N GLY A 414 14.36 5.80 -2.44
CA GLY A 414 14.05 4.45 -2.93
C GLY A 414 12.55 4.15 -2.86
N SER A 415 11.70 5.09 -3.29
CA SER A 415 10.23 4.95 -3.23
C SER A 415 9.57 5.18 -4.59
N SER A 416 8.31 4.78 -4.72
CA SER A 416 7.48 4.88 -5.92
C SER A 416 5.99 5.00 -5.56
N CYS A 417 5.12 5.20 -6.55
CA CYS A 417 3.66 5.15 -6.42
C CYS A 417 3.16 3.77 -5.93
N HIS A 418 1.93 3.72 -5.43
CA HIS A 418 1.29 2.53 -4.89
C HIS A 418 0.01 2.09 -5.62
N GLY A 419 -0.56 2.94 -6.47
CA GLY A 419 -1.79 2.63 -7.20
C GLY A 419 -2.22 3.77 -8.13
N ALA A 420 -3.48 3.76 -8.57
CA ALA A 420 -4.02 4.84 -9.41
C ALA A 420 -4.24 6.17 -8.65
N GLY A 421 -4.57 6.11 -7.36
CA GLY A 421 -4.89 7.28 -6.55
C GLY A 421 -6.27 7.88 -6.86
N ARG A 422 -6.95 8.43 -5.86
CA ARG A 422 -8.31 8.94 -6.04
C ARG A 422 -8.30 10.30 -6.73
N ALA A 423 -9.21 10.49 -7.68
CA ALA A 423 -9.52 11.79 -8.26
C ALA A 423 -10.69 12.48 -7.53
N MET A 424 -11.57 11.69 -6.90
CA MET A 424 -12.73 12.20 -6.16
C MET A 424 -12.88 11.58 -4.76
N SER A 425 -13.51 12.33 -3.86
CA SER A 425 -13.85 11.81 -2.53
C SER A 425 -14.87 10.67 -2.62
N ARG A 426 -14.92 9.81 -1.60
CA ARG A 426 -15.94 8.74 -1.53
C ARG A 426 -17.37 9.30 -1.48
N THR A 427 -17.55 10.44 -0.82
CA THR A 427 -18.86 11.12 -0.76
C THR A 427 -19.28 11.57 -2.16
N GLN A 428 -18.39 12.24 -2.87
CA GLN A 428 -18.64 12.69 -4.24
C GLN A 428 -18.94 11.52 -5.18
N ALA A 429 -18.15 10.45 -5.10
CA ALA A 429 -18.37 9.24 -5.91
C ALA A 429 -19.76 8.62 -5.69
N ARG A 430 -20.25 8.58 -4.44
CA ARG A 430 -21.59 8.08 -4.13
C ARG A 430 -22.70 8.95 -4.71
N GLU A 431 -22.47 10.25 -4.83
CA GLU A 431 -23.45 11.22 -5.33
C GLU A 431 -23.50 11.25 -6.86
N GLU A 432 -22.35 11.09 -7.52
CA GLU A 432 -22.22 11.27 -8.97
C GLU A 432 -22.28 9.94 -9.76
N ILE A 433 -21.93 8.80 -9.15
CA ILE A 433 -21.74 7.52 -9.86
C ILE A 433 -22.84 6.52 -9.55
N ASP A 434 -23.48 5.99 -10.59
CA ASP A 434 -24.43 4.87 -10.51
C ASP A 434 -23.69 3.52 -10.46
N GLY A 435 -23.63 2.91 -9.27
CA GLY A 435 -23.01 1.59 -9.08
C GLY A 435 -23.65 0.48 -9.94
N ALA A 436 -24.96 0.52 -10.22
CA ALA A 436 -25.59 -0.49 -11.06
C ALA A 436 -25.15 -0.39 -12.53
N LYS A 437 -24.86 0.83 -13.01
CA LYS A 437 -24.24 1.07 -14.31
C LYS A 437 -22.80 0.54 -14.33
N VAL A 438 -21.99 0.86 -13.33
CA VAL A 438 -20.60 0.37 -13.20
C VAL A 438 -20.54 -1.15 -13.27
N LYS A 439 -21.41 -1.86 -12.53
CA LYS A 439 -21.46 -3.32 -12.56
C LYS A 439 -21.75 -3.90 -13.95
N ARG A 440 -22.63 -3.24 -14.72
CA ARG A 440 -22.97 -3.66 -16.09
C ARG A 440 -21.79 -3.44 -17.03
N GLU A 441 -21.19 -2.25 -16.99
CA GLU A 441 -20.04 -1.90 -17.84
C GLU A 441 -18.84 -2.83 -17.61
N LEU A 442 -18.58 -3.17 -16.34
CA LEU A 442 -17.51 -4.12 -16.00
C LEU A 442 -17.84 -5.54 -16.49
N SER A 443 -19.09 -5.97 -16.39
CA SER A 443 -19.53 -7.25 -16.96
C SER A 443 -19.44 -7.27 -18.50
N GLU A 444 -19.69 -6.15 -19.18
CA GLU A 444 -19.53 -6.01 -20.64
C GLU A 444 -18.06 -6.08 -21.07
N LYS A 445 -17.15 -5.60 -20.22
CA LYS A 445 -15.69 -5.78 -20.36
C LYS A 445 -15.20 -7.19 -19.99
N GLY A 446 -16.10 -8.08 -19.57
CA GLY A 446 -15.76 -9.45 -19.17
C GLY A 446 -15.21 -9.60 -17.74
N ILE A 447 -15.35 -8.57 -16.90
CA ILE A 447 -14.87 -8.55 -15.51
C ILE A 447 -16.00 -8.98 -14.57
N ALA A 448 -15.77 -10.03 -13.79
CA ALA A 448 -16.74 -10.56 -12.84
C ALA A 448 -16.49 -10.01 -11.42
N ILE A 449 -17.41 -9.18 -10.92
CA ILE A 449 -17.28 -8.55 -9.60
C ILE A 449 -18.15 -9.24 -8.56
N TYR A 450 -17.52 -9.56 -7.42
CA TYR A 450 -18.12 -10.16 -6.24
C TYR A 450 -17.99 -9.19 -5.08
N GLU A 451 -18.96 -8.31 -4.96
CA GLU A 451 -19.06 -7.34 -3.88
C GLU A 451 -20.00 -7.87 -2.79
N THR A 452 -19.70 -7.56 -1.53
CA THR A 452 -20.54 -7.88 -0.37
C THR A 452 -21.61 -6.82 -0.16
N HIS A 453 -21.34 -5.56 -0.53
CA HIS A 453 -22.26 -4.44 -0.37
C HIS A 453 -22.35 -3.57 -1.64
N GLU A 454 -23.36 -3.84 -2.49
CA GLU A 454 -23.51 -3.15 -3.78
C GLU A 454 -23.57 -1.62 -3.69
N LYS A 455 -24.03 -1.08 -2.56
CA LYS A 455 -24.06 0.37 -2.29
C LYS A 455 -22.69 1.05 -2.28
N TYR A 456 -21.61 0.30 -2.14
CA TYR A 456 -20.24 0.81 -2.09
C TYR A 456 -19.50 0.68 -3.41
N LEU A 457 -20.13 0.09 -4.43
CA LEU A 457 -19.53 -0.07 -5.75
C LEU A 457 -19.24 1.28 -6.42
N SER A 458 -20.08 2.30 -6.17
CA SER A 458 -19.86 3.65 -6.67
C SER A 458 -18.61 4.32 -6.08
N GLU A 459 -18.25 4.04 -4.83
CA GLU A 459 -17.07 4.64 -4.18
C GLU A 459 -15.75 4.24 -4.79
N GLU A 460 -15.72 3.04 -5.35
CA GLU A 460 -14.52 2.38 -5.85
C GLU A 460 -14.55 2.27 -7.38
N ALA A 461 -15.48 2.97 -8.03
CA ALA A 461 -15.66 3.00 -9.48
C ALA A 461 -14.40 3.51 -10.21
N PRO A 462 -14.11 3.04 -11.44
CA PRO A 462 -12.96 3.51 -12.20
C PRO A 462 -12.90 5.03 -12.34
N ASP A 463 -14.04 5.67 -12.60
CA ASP A 463 -14.14 7.13 -12.73
C ASP A 463 -13.77 7.88 -11.43
N ALA A 464 -13.71 7.19 -10.28
CA ALA A 464 -13.30 7.78 -9.01
C ALA A 464 -11.77 7.88 -8.82
N TYR A 465 -11.01 7.27 -9.72
CA TYR A 465 -9.56 7.18 -9.70
C TYR A 465 -8.92 8.00 -10.82
N LYS A 466 -7.64 8.32 -10.68
CA LYS A 466 -6.85 8.90 -11.76
C LYS A 466 -6.55 7.81 -12.80
N ASP A 467 -6.13 8.23 -13.98
CA ASP A 467 -5.68 7.30 -15.02
C ASP A 467 -4.38 6.61 -14.58
N ILE A 468 -4.42 5.28 -14.48
CA ILE A 468 -3.27 4.47 -14.10
C ILE A 468 -2.14 4.56 -15.12
N ASP A 469 -2.46 4.66 -16.42
CA ASP A 469 -1.43 4.73 -17.47
C ASP A 469 -0.61 6.03 -17.34
N ASP A 470 -1.25 7.14 -16.95
CA ASP A 470 -0.57 8.40 -16.62
C ASP A 470 0.34 8.27 -15.40
N VAL A 471 -0.15 7.61 -14.33
CA VAL A 471 0.64 7.36 -13.11
C VAL A 471 1.91 6.56 -13.43
N ILE A 472 1.79 5.49 -14.23
CA ILE A 472 2.91 4.64 -14.63
C ILE A 472 3.89 5.41 -15.51
N ARG A 473 3.40 6.14 -16.51
CA ARG A 473 4.23 6.98 -17.40
C ARG A 473 5.03 8.02 -16.63
N LEU A 474 4.38 8.74 -15.70
CA LEU A 474 5.02 9.78 -14.90
C LEU A 474 6.06 9.19 -13.95
N THR A 475 5.75 8.06 -13.32
CA THR A 475 6.66 7.35 -12.41
C THR A 475 7.92 6.85 -13.13
N ASP A 476 7.77 6.31 -14.34
CA ASP A 476 8.89 5.87 -15.19
C ASP A 476 9.77 7.05 -15.62
N ARG A 477 9.16 8.11 -16.14
CA ARG A 477 9.89 9.33 -16.55
C ARG A 477 10.62 10.01 -15.39
N ALA A 478 10.05 9.96 -14.19
CA ALA A 478 10.69 10.46 -12.97
C ALA A 478 11.85 9.56 -12.48
N GLY A 479 12.07 8.41 -13.13
CA GLY A 479 13.15 7.46 -12.80
C GLY A 479 12.93 6.74 -11.47
N LEU A 480 11.69 6.64 -10.98
CA LEU A 480 11.39 6.08 -9.66
C LEU A 480 11.17 4.55 -9.73
N ALA A 481 10.50 4.07 -10.77
CA ALA A 481 10.31 2.67 -11.08
C ALA A 481 10.05 2.49 -12.58
N ARG A 482 10.38 1.33 -13.15
CA ARG A 482 10.32 1.01 -14.57
C ARG A 482 9.20 -0.01 -14.83
N PRO A 483 8.35 0.16 -15.86
CA PRO A 483 7.29 -0.80 -16.15
C PRO A 483 7.85 -2.17 -16.58
N VAL A 484 7.23 -3.25 -16.10
CA VAL A 484 7.63 -4.64 -16.41
C VAL A 484 6.50 -5.39 -17.11
N ALA A 485 5.29 -5.33 -16.57
CA ALA A 485 4.13 -6.02 -17.12
C ALA A 485 2.83 -5.28 -16.83
N ARG A 486 1.87 -5.39 -17.75
CA ARG A 486 0.49 -4.94 -17.55
C ARG A 486 -0.41 -6.13 -17.24
N LEU A 487 -1.25 -6.00 -16.22
CA LEU A 487 -2.20 -7.00 -15.78
C LEU A 487 -3.62 -6.52 -16.04
N ARG A 488 -4.49 -7.41 -16.54
CA ARG A 488 -5.89 -7.09 -16.83
C ARG A 488 -6.83 -7.84 -15.87
N PRO A 489 -7.80 -7.17 -15.23
CA PRO A 489 -8.76 -7.82 -14.33
C PRO A 489 -9.61 -8.87 -15.04
N LEU A 490 -9.93 -9.95 -14.34
CA LEU A 490 -10.92 -10.95 -14.76
C LEU A 490 -11.97 -11.21 -13.69
N ILE A 491 -11.55 -11.37 -12.44
CA ILE A 491 -12.44 -11.63 -11.30
C ILE A 491 -12.02 -10.74 -10.14
N VAL A 492 -12.92 -9.91 -9.64
CA VAL A 492 -12.65 -8.98 -8.53
C VAL A 492 -13.51 -9.36 -7.32
N ILE A 493 -12.89 -9.51 -6.15
CA ILE A 493 -13.55 -9.79 -4.88
C ILE A 493 -13.31 -8.62 -3.94
N LYS A 494 -14.40 -7.99 -3.50
CA LYS A 494 -14.41 -6.84 -2.60
C LYS A 494 -15.37 -7.04 -1.43
N GLY A 495 -15.20 -6.25 -0.37
CA GLY A 495 -15.94 -6.39 0.89
C GLY A 495 -16.57 -5.13 1.45
#